data_AF-A0A7K1TDM6-F1
#
_entry.id   AF-A0A7K1TDM6-F1
#
_cell.length_a   1.000
_cell.length_b   1.000
_cell.length_c   1.000
_cell.angle_alpha   90.00
_cell.angle_beta   90.00
_cell.angle_gamma   90.00
#
_symmetry.space_group_name_H-M   'P 1'
#
loop_
_entity.id
_entity.type
_entity.pdbx_description
1 polymer ?
#
loop_
_entity_poly.entity_id
_entity_poly.type
_entity_poly.pdbx_seq_one_letter_code
_entity_poly.pdbx_strand_id
1 'polypeptide(L)'
;MYSDGKEIARVIIEAVNRGELQAYKNDSVTSTFNSKEVLANMSYPIEAQTSDDAGGGDWGSAPAAGKNKKAAVDDGWGSPAPAAKKPATKRVAVLDSKGKPVKKNGKVVYKTVPVSSVAVAPPPPPATSAPYRYKDLYQLELEEEMIFDKKRSRMYHQIKTLSLKLPSTLPGNAGGLEKNIATFKYSDLVKVFRNNPQSAIWFNAQNDAQHKNLADAFELWLFNSYIVKVSNPAGDDLATQYGGEREGLLAAQQTASDLVEYEYNLWSF
;
A
#
# COMPACT_ATOMS: atom_id res chain seq x y z
N MET A 1 -13.32 -1.60 -17.75
CA MET A 1 -14.00 -0.79 -16.71
C MET A 1 -13.50 0.65 -16.86
N TYR A 2 -14.38 1.63 -17.14
CA TYR A 2 -13.97 3.03 -17.28
C TYR A 2 -14.44 3.81 -16.05
N SER A 3 -13.55 3.95 -15.08
CA SER A 3 -13.65 4.91 -13.99
C SER A 3 -12.47 5.85 -14.17
N ASP A 4 -12.75 7.15 -14.22
CA ASP A 4 -11.72 8.14 -14.51
C ASP A 4 -10.62 8.03 -13.44
N GLY A 5 -9.35 8.00 -13.85
CA GLY A 5 -8.22 7.97 -12.91
C GLY A 5 -8.12 6.77 -11.95
N LYS A 6 -8.87 5.67 -12.15
CA LYS A 6 -8.93 4.50 -11.24
C LYS A 6 -9.53 4.85 -9.87
N GLU A 7 -10.66 5.55 -9.86
CA GLU A 7 -11.32 6.01 -8.63
C GLU A 7 -11.90 4.90 -7.77
N ILE A 8 -12.22 3.72 -8.32
CA ILE A 8 -12.82 2.63 -7.52
C ILE A 8 -11.91 2.20 -6.38
N ALA A 9 -10.62 1.96 -6.65
CA ALA A 9 -9.66 1.58 -5.62
C ALA A 9 -9.55 2.69 -4.56
N ARG A 10 -9.48 3.96 -5.00
CA ARG A 10 -9.45 5.11 -4.10
C ARG A 10 -10.67 5.16 -3.18
N VAL A 11 -11.88 5.04 -3.73
CA VAL A 11 -13.14 5.07 -2.95
C VAL A 11 -13.19 3.95 -1.93
N ILE A 12 -12.78 2.73 -2.32
CA ILE A 12 -12.72 1.58 -1.42
C ILE A 12 -11.74 1.82 -0.28
N ILE A 13 -10.52 2.26 -0.59
CA ILE A 13 -9.46 2.42 0.42
C ILE A 13 -9.79 3.58 1.36
N GLU A 14 -10.30 4.69 0.85
CA GLU A 14 -10.76 5.79 1.70
C GLU A 14 -11.89 5.33 2.63
N ALA A 15 -12.82 4.49 2.15
CA ALA A 15 -13.87 3.92 3.01
C ALA A 15 -13.32 2.96 4.09
N VAL A 16 -12.30 2.17 3.79
CA VAL A 16 -11.59 1.33 4.78
C VAL A 16 -10.89 2.20 5.84
N ASN A 17 -10.27 3.30 5.42
CA ASN A 17 -9.60 4.23 6.31
C ASN A 17 -10.58 5.00 7.19
N ARG A 18 -11.78 5.31 6.68
CA ARG A 18 -12.89 5.88 7.47
C ARG A 18 -13.53 4.85 8.41
N GLY A 19 -13.26 3.55 8.23
CA GLY A 19 -13.88 2.47 8.99
C GLY A 19 -15.32 2.15 8.59
N GLU A 20 -15.76 2.64 7.41
CA GLU A 20 -17.10 2.36 6.87
C GLU A 20 -17.19 0.98 6.21
N LEU A 21 -16.04 0.45 5.74
CA LEU A 21 -15.96 -0.79 5.01
C LEU A 21 -15.07 -1.81 5.74
N GLN A 22 -15.64 -2.97 6.05
CA GLN A 22 -14.91 -4.08 6.65
C GLN A 22 -14.16 -4.88 5.58
N ALA A 23 -12.86 -5.04 5.76
CA ALA A 23 -12.00 -5.86 4.91
C ALA A 23 -11.91 -7.31 5.44
N TYR A 24 -11.77 -8.25 4.51
CA TYR A 24 -11.63 -9.68 4.78
C TYR A 24 -10.41 -10.28 4.08
N LYS A 25 -9.90 -11.38 4.62
CA LYS A 25 -8.71 -12.08 4.10
C LYS A 25 -9.01 -12.96 2.91
N ASN A 26 -10.24 -13.47 2.84
CA ASN A 26 -10.70 -14.44 1.87
C ASN A 26 -12.09 -14.10 1.35
N ASP A 27 -12.36 -14.64 0.16
CA ASP A 27 -13.65 -14.71 -0.55
C ASP A 27 -14.78 -15.31 0.30
N SER A 28 -14.46 -16.27 1.17
CA SER A 28 -15.42 -16.90 2.10
C SER A 28 -15.88 -15.97 3.21
N VAL A 29 -15.26 -14.79 3.35
CA VAL A 29 -15.64 -13.75 4.31
C VAL A 29 -15.63 -14.23 5.78
N THR A 30 -14.73 -15.17 6.10
CA THR A 30 -14.64 -15.77 7.44
C THR A 30 -13.61 -15.08 8.33
N SER A 31 -12.57 -14.53 7.72
CA SER A 31 -11.46 -13.89 8.43
C SER A 31 -11.41 -12.40 8.11
N THR A 32 -11.41 -11.55 9.12
CA THR A 32 -11.37 -10.09 8.95
C THR A 32 -9.94 -9.55 8.95
N PHE A 33 -9.74 -8.43 8.26
CA PHE A 33 -8.58 -7.56 8.44
C PHE A 33 -8.96 -6.34 9.29
N ASN A 34 -8.02 -5.86 10.10
CA ASN A 34 -8.10 -4.53 10.68
C ASN A 34 -7.60 -3.47 9.67
N SER A 35 -8.06 -2.22 9.72
CA SER A 35 -7.64 -1.15 8.82
C SER A 35 -6.11 -0.98 8.77
N LYS A 36 -5.42 -1.17 9.91
CA LYS A 36 -3.95 -1.14 9.96
C LYS A 36 -3.28 -2.28 9.18
N GLU A 37 -3.88 -3.47 9.19
CA GLU A 37 -3.37 -4.64 8.47
C GLU A 37 -3.57 -4.49 6.97
N VAL A 38 -4.71 -3.93 6.55
CA VAL A 38 -4.95 -3.57 5.14
C VAL A 38 -3.91 -2.57 4.67
N LEU A 39 -3.67 -1.50 5.43
CA LEU A 39 -2.65 -0.51 5.11
C LEU A 39 -1.24 -1.10 5.05
N ALA A 40 -0.91 -2.02 5.96
CA ALA A 40 0.36 -2.73 5.93
C ALA A 40 0.50 -3.59 4.66
N ASN A 41 -0.55 -4.32 4.27
CA ASN A 41 -0.57 -5.09 3.02
C ASN A 41 -0.44 -4.22 1.78
N MET A 42 -0.91 -2.99 1.86
CA MET A 42 -0.83 -1.95 0.86
C MET A 42 0.46 -1.13 0.89
N SER A 43 1.41 -1.46 1.75
CA SER A 43 2.71 -0.79 1.80
C SER A 43 3.81 -1.74 1.35
N TYR A 44 4.80 -1.20 0.65
CA TYR A 44 6.01 -1.91 0.30
C TYR A 44 7.16 -1.42 1.18
N PRO A 45 8.10 -2.31 1.55
CA PRO A 45 9.32 -1.90 2.22
C PRO A 45 10.11 -0.99 1.28
N ILE A 46 10.51 0.18 1.77
CA ILE A 46 11.50 0.98 1.07
C ILE A 46 12.83 0.30 1.37
N GLU A 47 13.39 -0.39 0.38
CA GLU A 47 14.78 -0.79 0.46
C GLU A 47 15.58 0.51 0.65
N ALA A 48 16.20 0.65 1.82
CA ALA A 48 17.12 1.74 2.04
C ALA A 48 18.14 1.67 0.91
N GLN A 49 18.22 2.71 0.09
CA GLN A 49 19.35 2.86 -0.81
C GLN A 49 20.59 2.75 0.07
N THR A 50 21.29 1.62 0.01
CA THR A 50 22.64 1.54 0.53
C THR A 50 23.40 2.60 -0.23
N SER A 51 23.73 3.69 0.46
CA SER A 51 24.68 4.66 -0.04
C SER A 51 25.94 3.88 -0.40
N ASP A 52 26.30 3.83 -1.68
CA ASP A 52 27.52 3.18 -2.17
C ASP A 52 28.81 3.84 -1.64
N ASP A 53 28.69 4.85 -0.77
CA ASP A 53 29.80 5.48 -0.05
C ASP A 53 29.96 4.91 1.37
N ALA A 54 30.12 3.60 1.47
CA ALA A 54 30.90 2.99 2.55
C ALA A 54 32.30 2.64 2.02
N GLY A 55 33.04 3.69 1.64
CA GLY A 55 34.48 3.61 1.49
C GLY A 55 35.12 3.20 2.81
N GLY A 56 35.43 1.92 2.96
CA GLY A 56 36.15 1.34 4.09
C GLY A 56 36.84 0.07 3.62
N GLY A 57 38.01 0.24 3.02
CA GLY A 57 38.76 -0.82 2.35
C GLY A 57 39.31 -1.90 3.26
N ASP A 58 39.79 -2.94 2.57
CA ASP A 58 40.70 -3.98 3.04
C ASP A 58 40.15 -5.01 4.03
N TRP A 59 39.56 -6.09 3.50
CA TRP A 59 39.33 -7.33 4.24
C TRP A 59 39.97 -8.52 3.53
N GLY A 60 41.28 -8.44 3.33
CA GLY A 60 42.03 -9.54 2.72
C GLY A 60 43.53 -9.46 2.99
N SER A 61 43.96 -9.68 4.24
CA SER A 61 45.34 -10.08 4.56
C SER A 61 45.45 -10.81 5.89
N ALA A 62 45.99 -12.03 5.84
CA ALA A 62 46.30 -12.90 6.98
C ALA A 62 47.56 -12.43 7.74
N PRO A 63 47.83 -12.91 8.97
CA PRO A 63 48.58 -12.17 9.98
C PRO A 63 50.10 -12.33 9.83
N ALA A 64 50.85 -11.27 10.09
CA ALA A 64 52.30 -11.32 10.24
C ALA A 64 52.75 -10.88 11.63
N ALA A 65 53.64 -11.72 12.18
CA ALA A 65 54.32 -11.70 13.47
C ALA A 65 54.81 -10.33 13.97
N GLY A 66 54.77 -10.17 15.29
CA GLY A 66 55.21 -8.96 15.98
C GLY A 66 56.71 -8.70 15.96
N LYS A 67 57.07 -7.46 16.30
CA LYS A 67 58.34 -7.06 16.93
C LYS A 67 58.20 -5.67 17.56
N ASN A 68 58.99 -5.50 18.61
CA ASN A 68 58.99 -4.44 19.61
C ASN A 68 59.52 -3.06 19.14
N LYS A 69 59.04 -2.03 19.86
CA LYS A 69 59.73 -0.80 20.34
C LYS A 69 60.10 0.34 19.37
N LYS A 70 59.51 1.50 19.70
CA LYS A 70 60.09 2.74 20.27
C LYS A 70 59.97 4.02 19.44
N ALA A 71 59.59 5.06 20.20
CA ALA A 71 59.91 6.48 20.11
C ALA A 71 59.26 7.30 18.99
N ALA A 72 58.29 8.12 19.42
CA ALA A 72 57.94 9.36 18.77
C ALA A 72 59.15 10.32 18.80
N VAL A 73 59.49 10.85 17.64
CA VAL A 73 60.27 12.08 17.47
C VAL A 73 59.42 12.97 16.58
N ASP A 74 59.15 14.15 17.10
CA ASP A 74 58.34 15.23 16.52
C ASP A 74 59.31 16.17 15.80
N ASP A 75 59.23 16.25 14.47
CA ASP A 75 60.01 17.20 13.67
C ASP A 75 59.03 18.13 12.94
N GLY A 76 58.79 19.28 13.55
CA GLY A 76 57.88 20.30 13.07
C GLY A 76 58.34 20.94 11.75
N TRP A 77 57.47 20.87 10.73
CA TRP A 77 57.20 21.99 9.81
C TRP A 77 55.92 21.77 8.97
N GLY A 78 54.79 22.38 9.39
CA GLY A 78 53.86 23.08 8.49
C GLY A 78 52.56 22.43 7.96
N SER A 79 51.46 22.51 8.73
CA SER A 79 50.17 23.18 8.37
C SER A 79 49.15 23.02 9.52
N PRO A 80 48.48 24.09 9.98
CA PRO A 80 47.64 24.02 11.18
C PRO A 80 46.32 23.29 10.92
N ALA A 81 45.96 22.38 11.83
CA ALA A 81 44.64 21.77 11.90
C ALA A 81 43.54 22.86 11.99
N PRO A 82 42.36 22.67 11.36
CA PRO A 82 41.30 23.67 11.39
C PRO A 82 40.89 23.97 12.83
N ALA A 83 40.96 25.24 13.20
CA ALA A 83 40.56 25.72 14.52
C ALA A 83 39.12 25.27 14.84
N ALA A 84 38.96 24.56 15.95
CA ALA A 84 37.65 24.21 16.49
C ALA A 84 36.79 25.48 16.63
N LYS A 85 35.65 25.53 15.92
CA LYS A 85 34.68 26.62 16.05
C LYS A 85 34.24 26.71 17.52
N LYS A 86 34.51 27.85 18.17
CA LYS A 86 34.02 28.13 19.53
C LYS A 86 32.49 28.03 19.53
N PRO A 87 31.87 27.30 20.48
CA PRO A 87 30.42 27.16 20.53
C PRO A 87 29.78 28.53 20.80
N ALA A 88 28.70 28.84 20.08
CA ALA A 88 27.89 30.01 20.36
C ALA A 88 27.40 29.93 21.82
N THR A 89 27.30 31.08 22.50
CA THR A 89 26.83 31.16 23.89
C THR A 89 25.58 32.04 23.93
N LYS A 90 24.55 31.60 24.66
CA LYS A 90 23.31 32.38 24.86
C LYS A 90 23.18 32.74 26.33
N ARG A 91 22.75 33.96 26.63
CA ARG A 91 22.50 34.44 28.00
C ARG A 91 21.11 33.99 28.44
N VAL A 92 21.03 33.22 29.52
CA VAL A 92 19.77 32.74 30.11
C VAL A 92 19.65 33.34 31.52
N ALA A 93 18.45 33.81 31.89
CA ALA A 93 18.20 34.35 33.22
C ALA A 93 18.30 33.25 34.29
N VAL A 94 18.97 33.53 35.40
CA VAL A 94 19.07 32.57 36.53
C VAL A 94 17.74 32.55 37.26
N LEU A 95 17.13 31.36 37.39
CA LEU A 95 15.85 31.14 38.07
C LEU A 95 16.07 30.63 39.49
N ASP A 96 15.21 31.01 40.43
CA ASP A 96 15.16 30.47 41.79
C ASP A 96 14.49 29.09 41.84
N SER A 97 14.43 28.47 43.03
CA SER A 97 13.77 27.16 43.23
C SER A 97 12.27 27.15 42.94
N LYS A 98 11.65 28.31 42.69
CA LYS A 98 10.24 28.49 42.33
C LYS A 98 10.05 28.94 40.88
N GLY A 99 11.11 28.91 40.06
CA GLY A 99 11.06 29.23 38.64
C GLY A 99 10.94 30.72 38.32
N LYS A 100 11.28 31.63 39.24
CA LYS A 100 11.27 33.09 39.01
C LYS A 100 12.69 33.64 38.81
N PRO A 101 12.90 34.63 37.92
CA PRO A 101 14.23 35.17 37.66
C PRO A 101 14.80 35.90 38.87
N VAL A 102 15.99 35.51 39.31
CA VAL A 102 16.70 36.08 40.46
C VAL A 102 17.12 37.52 40.14
N LYS A 103 16.71 38.46 40.99
CA LYS A 103 17.08 39.88 40.90
C LYS A 103 18.10 40.22 41.98
N LYS A 104 19.21 40.87 41.61
CA LYS A 104 20.17 41.46 42.54
C LYS A 104 20.24 42.97 42.27
N ASN A 105 20.00 43.78 43.29
CA ASN A 105 19.92 45.25 43.18
C ASN A 105 18.96 45.73 42.07
N GLY A 106 17.77 45.12 42.00
CA GLY A 106 16.73 45.48 41.03
C GLY A 106 16.96 45.00 39.59
N LYS A 107 18.13 44.43 39.26
CA LYS A 107 18.46 43.92 37.91
C LYS A 107 18.46 42.39 37.88
N VAL A 108 17.95 41.82 36.79
CA VAL A 108 17.88 40.36 36.56
C VAL A 108 19.29 39.82 36.30
N VAL A 109 19.65 38.71 36.95
CA VAL A 109 20.95 38.06 36.81
C VAL A 109 20.91 37.04 35.66
N TYR A 110 21.90 37.09 34.76
CA TYR A 110 22.01 36.20 33.61
C TYR A 110 23.27 35.33 33.71
N LYS A 111 23.16 34.04 33.40
CA LYS A 111 24.29 33.11 33.23
C LYS A 111 24.46 32.78 31.74
N THR A 112 25.71 32.72 31.28
CA THR A 112 26.06 32.27 29.93
C THR A 112 26.15 30.75 29.90
N VAL A 113 25.39 30.13 28.99
CA VAL A 113 25.38 28.67 28.77
C VAL A 113 25.63 28.39 27.28
N PRO A 114 26.44 27.37 26.93
CA PRO A 114 26.64 26.96 25.54
C PRO A 114 25.32 26.44 24.94
N VAL A 115 25.04 26.75 23.66
CA VAL A 115 23.74 26.46 23.00
C VAL A 115 23.47 24.96 22.76
N SER A 116 24.25 24.05 23.32
CA SER A 116 24.09 22.60 23.15
C SER A 116 22.90 22.00 23.92
N SER A 117 22.13 22.79 24.69
CA SER A 117 21.04 22.29 25.52
C SER A 117 19.62 22.56 24.99
N VAL A 118 19.46 23.02 23.75
CA VAL A 118 18.14 23.00 23.08
C VAL A 118 18.10 21.74 22.24
N ALA A 119 17.48 20.69 22.79
CA ALA A 119 17.22 19.45 22.09
C ALA A 119 16.39 19.75 20.83
N VAL A 120 17.07 19.83 19.69
CA VAL A 120 16.42 19.66 18.38
C VAL A 120 15.89 18.23 18.42
N ALA A 121 14.57 18.07 18.37
CA ALA A 121 13.97 16.76 18.25
C ALA A 121 14.65 16.03 17.08
N PRO A 122 15.15 14.80 17.27
CA PRO A 122 15.78 14.06 16.18
C PRO A 122 14.79 13.98 15.01
N PRO A 123 15.27 14.15 13.75
CA PRO A 123 14.39 13.96 12.60
C PRO A 123 13.70 12.60 12.72
N PRO A 124 12.40 12.50 12.42
CA PRO A 124 11.69 11.24 12.48
C PRO A 124 12.48 10.19 11.69
N PRO A 125 12.61 8.95 12.20
CA PRO A 125 13.31 7.89 11.49
C PRO A 125 12.75 7.78 10.06
N PRO A 126 13.60 7.55 9.05
CA PRO A 126 13.15 7.43 7.67
C PRO A 126 12.06 6.35 7.59
N ALA A 127 10.93 6.68 6.97
CA ALA A 127 9.81 5.76 6.85
C ALA A 127 10.28 4.47 6.18
N THR A 128 10.17 3.34 6.91
CA THR A 128 10.66 2.04 6.45
C THR A 128 9.75 1.42 5.38
N SER A 129 8.53 1.92 5.22
CA SER A 129 7.59 1.48 4.19
C SER A 129 6.86 2.66 3.54
N ALA A 130 6.58 2.54 2.24
CA ALA A 130 5.80 3.50 1.48
C ALA A 130 4.46 2.86 1.06
N PRO A 131 3.34 3.60 1.10
CA PRO A 131 2.06 3.09 0.63
C PRO A 131 2.05 3.02 -0.91
N TYR A 132 1.44 1.96 -1.46
CA TYR A 132 1.10 1.91 -2.87
C TYR A 132 0.13 3.04 -3.22
N ARG A 133 0.27 3.58 -4.44
CA ARG A 133 -0.65 4.60 -4.92
C ARG A 133 -1.98 3.96 -5.31
N TYR A 134 -3.07 4.68 -5.15
CA TYR A 134 -4.40 4.20 -5.57
C TYR A 134 -4.44 3.81 -7.06
N LYS A 135 -3.70 4.54 -7.90
CA LYS A 135 -3.61 4.29 -9.35
C LYS A 135 -2.86 3.02 -9.72
N ASP A 136 -2.03 2.54 -8.81
CA ASP A 136 -1.20 1.35 -9.01
C ASP A 136 -2.00 0.07 -8.72
N LEU A 137 -3.11 0.20 -7.99
CA LEU A 137 -4.03 -0.88 -7.64
C LEU A 137 -5.19 -0.92 -8.64
N TYR A 138 -4.95 -1.58 -9.78
CA TYR A 138 -5.89 -1.57 -10.90
C TYR A 138 -6.53 -2.92 -11.23
N GLN A 139 -6.09 -4.00 -10.57
CA GLN A 139 -6.69 -5.32 -10.72
C GLN A 139 -7.74 -5.54 -9.64
N LEU A 140 -8.92 -5.94 -10.07
CA LEU A 140 -10.04 -6.32 -9.21
C LEU A 140 -10.50 -7.71 -9.64
N GLU A 141 -10.77 -8.55 -8.65
CA GLU A 141 -11.45 -9.82 -8.87
C GLU A 141 -12.84 -9.74 -8.26
N LEU A 142 -13.80 -10.25 -9.01
CA LEU A 142 -15.19 -10.28 -8.60
C LEU A 142 -15.61 -11.75 -8.50
N GLU A 143 -16.27 -12.09 -7.40
CA GLU A 143 -16.90 -13.39 -7.24
C GLU A 143 -18.41 -13.22 -7.38
N GLU A 144 -18.98 -13.95 -8.34
CA GLU A 144 -20.41 -14.00 -8.58
C GLU A 144 -20.96 -15.42 -8.42
N GLU A 145 -22.20 -15.49 -7.98
CA GLU A 145 -22.99 -16.72 -7.98
C GLU A 145 -24.01 -16.65 -9.11
N MET A 146 -24.01 -17.70 -9.93
CA MET A 146 -24.99 -17.87 -10.99
C MET A 146 -26.15 -18.71 -10.44
N ILE A 147 -27.33 -18.10 -10.35
CA ILE A 147 -28.53 -18.72 -9.76
C ILE A 147 -29.56 -18.92 -10.86
N PHE A 148 -30.07 -20.14 -10.99
CA PHE A 148 -31.16 -20.45 -11.92
C PHE A 148 -32.51 -20.37 -11.22
N ASP A 149 -33.37 -19.43 -11.67
CA ASP A 149 -34.77 -19.37 -11.24
C ASP A 149 -35.63 -20.30 -12.11
N LYS A 150 -35.97 -21.46 -11.56
CA LYS A 150 -36.77 -22.50 -12.22
C LYS A 150 -38.16 -22.02 -12.65
N LYS A 151 -38.76 -21.01 -12.01
CA LYS A 151 -40.11 -20.54 -12.36
C LYS A 151 -40.11 -19.60 -13.56
N ARG A 152 -39.05 -18.81 -13.70
CA ARG A 152 -38.91 -17.82 -14.77
C ARG A 152 -38.01 -18.30 -15.91
N SER A 153 -37.38 -19.47 -15.74
CA SER A 153 -36.37 -20.03 -16.65
C SER A 153 -35.30 -18.98 -17.02
N ARG A 154 -34.81 -18.26 -16.01
CA ARG A 154 -33.81 -17.20 -16.18
C ARG A 154 -32.64 -17.43 -15.26
N MET A 155 -31.45 -17.15 -15.77
CA MET A 155 -30.21 -17.11 -15.01
C MET A 155 -30.04 -15.70 -14.42
N TYR A 156 -29.68 -15.63 -13.14
CA TYR A 156 -29.31 -14.39 -12.46
C TYR A 156 -27.87 -14.48 -11.99
N HIS A 157 -27.12 -13.41 -12.22
CA HIS A 157 -25.77 -13.24 -11.69
C HIS A 157 -25.86 -12.38 -10.44
N GLN A 158 -25.45 -12.94 -9.30
CA GLN A 158 -25.40 -12.21 -8.05
C GLN A 158 -23.95 -12.05 -7.59
N ILE A 159 -23.47 -10.81 -7.60
CA ILE A 159 -22.13 -10.47 -7.10
C ILE A 159 -22.11 -10.63 -5.58
N LYS A 160 -21.17 -11.43 -5.06
CA LYS A 160 -20.97 -11.69 -3.63
C LYS A 160 -19.85 -10.83 -3.05
N THR A 161 -18.66 -10.95 -3.63
CA THR A 161 -17.44 -10.33 -3.10
C THR A 161 -16.64 -9.63 -4.20
N LEU A 162 -15.87 -8.64 -3.80
CA LEU A 162 -14.93 -7.93 -4.66
C LEU A 162 -13.58 -7.87 -3.93
N SER A 163 -12.56 -8.41 -4.57
CA SER A 163 -11.19 -8.52 -4.05
C SER A 163 -10.27 -7.55 -4.79
N LEU A 164 -9.49 -6.80 -4.03
CA LEU A 164 -8.47 -5.90 -4.58
C LEU A 164 -7.14 -6.64 -4.64
N LYS A 165 -6.61 -6.81 -5.86
CA LYS A 165 -5.31 -7.47 -6.08
C LYS A 165 -4.22 -6.45 -6.42
N LEU A 166 -3.02 -6.74 -5.93
CA LEU A 166 -1.80 -6.07 -6.31
C LEU A 166 -1.23 -6.76 -7.57
N PRO A 167 -1.05 -6.03 -8.68
CA PRO A 167 -0.43 -6.60 -9.88
C PRO A 167 1.01 -7.05 -9.65
N SER A 168 1.34 -8.18 -10.27
CA SER A 168 2.70 -8.75 -10.30
C SER A 168 3.68 -7.86 -11.09
N THR A 169 3.19 -7.16 -12.10
CA THR A 169 4.02 -6.33 -13.01
C THR A 169 4.48 -5.01 -12.40
N LEU A 170 4.04 -4.69 -11.18
CA LEU A 170 4.35 -3.40 -10.55
C LEU A 170 5.77 -3.39 -9.95
N PRO A 171 6.62 -2.39 -10.26
CA PRO A 171 8.01 -2.35 -9.78
C PRO A 171 8.18 -2.36 -8.25
N GLY A 172 7.22 -1.80 -7.52
CA GLY A 172 7.21 -1.82 -6.05
C GLY A 172 6.72 -3.14 -5.42
N ASN A 173 6.35 -4.15 -6.22
CA ASN A 173 5.97 -5.46 -5.73
C ASN A 173 7.19 -6.39 -5.79
N ALA A 174 7.99 -6.38 -4.72
CA ALA A 174 9.21 -7.18 -4.61
C ALA A 174 8.95 -8.70 -4.76
N GLY A 175 7.73 -9.17 -4.50
CA GLY A 175 7.37 -10.58 -4.59
C GLY A 175 7.16 -11.09 -6.01
N GLY A 176 6.95 -10.20 -7.00
CA GLY A 176 6.69 -10.58 -8.40
C GLY A 176 5.45 -11.45 -8.64
N LEU A 177 4.66 -11.70 -7.59
CA LEU A 177 3.44 -12.51 -7.59
C LEU A 177 2.24 -11.61 -7.29
N GLU A 178 1.08 -11.99 -7.81
CA GLU A 178 -0.16 -11.32 -7.47
C GLU A 178 -0.48 -11.52 -5.99
N LYS A 179 -0.68 -10.42 -5.27
CA LYS A 179 -0.99 -10.45 -3.84
C LYS A 179 -2.42 -9.95 -3.63
N ASN A 180 -3.25 -10.74 -2.96
CA ASN A 180 -4.55 -10.26 -2.49
C ASN A 180 -4.35 -9.25 -1.35
N ILE A 181 -4.88 -8.04 -1.49
CA ILE A 181 -4.79 -7.00 -0.47
C ILE A 181 -5.90 -7.18 0.56
N ALA A 182 -7.13 -7.23 0.06
CA ALA A 182 -8.34 -7.36 0.86
C ALA A 182 -9.52 -7.73 -0.02
N THR A 183 -10.41 -8.51 0.55
CA THR A 183 -11.70 -8.89 -0.02
C THR A 183 -12.82 -8.15 0.71
N PHE A 184 -13.84 -7.72 -0.03
CA PHE A 184 -14.94 -6.90 0.48
C PHE A 184 -16.28 -7.53 0.12
N LYS A 185 -17.26 -7.42 1.03
CA LYS A 185 -18.65 -7.79 0.72
C LYS A 185 -19.25 -6.78 -0.25
N TYR A 186 -19.87 -7.28 -1.32
CA TYR A 186 -20.49 -6.41 -2.32
C TYR A 186 -21.64 -5.58 -1.74
N SER A 187 -22.46 -6.16 -0.84
CA SER A 187 -23.57 -5.45 -0.19
C SER A 187 -23.12 -4.22 0.63
N ASP A 188 -21.94 -4.26 1.24
CA ASP A 188 -21.38 -3.13 1.98
C ASP A 188 -20.73 -2.11 1.04
N LEU A 189 -20.09 -2.58 -0.04
CA LEU A 189 -19.59 -1.70 -1.11
C LEU A 189 -20.69 -0.87 -1.76
N VAL A 190 -21.86 -1.47 -2.00
CA VAL A 190 -23.03 -0.75 -2.55
C VAL A 190 -23.43 0.42 -1.65
N LYS A 191 -23.40 0.25 -0.32
CA LYS A 191 -23.69 1.33 0.62
C LYS A 191 -22.65 2.45 0.51
N VAL A 192 -21.37 2.09 0.44
CA VAL A 192 -20.26 3.05 0.28
C VAL A 192 -20.40 3.84 -1.02
N PHE A 193 -20.69 3.17 -2.14
CA PHE A 193 -20.85 3.82 -3.45
C PHE A 193 -22.09 4.73 -3.49
N ARG A 194 -23.20 4.32 -2.88
CA ARG A 194 -24.41 5.15 -2.76
C ARG A 194 -24.21 6.37 -1.86
N ASN A 195 -23.43 6.23 -0.79
CA ASN A 195 -23.12 7.33 0.14
C ASN A 195 -22.13 8.34 -0.44
N ASN A 196 -21.35 7.95 -1.45
CA ASN A 196 -20.33 8.80 -2.08
C ASN A 196 -20.61 9.03 -3.59
N PRO A 197 -21.74 9.69 -3.94
CA PRO A 197 -22.15 9.83 -5.34
C PRO A 197 -21.20 10.71 -6.18
N GLN A 198 -20.37 11.53 -5.54
CA GLN A 198 -19.42 12.44 -6.21
C GLN A 198 -18.15 11.72 -6.67
N SER A 199 -17.74 10.66 -5.98
CA SER A 199 -16.49 9.92 -6.27
C SER A 199 -16.75 8.54 -6.86
N ALA A 200 -17.93 7.96 -6.63
CA ALA A 200 -18.32 6.66 -7.15
C ALA A 200 -19.12 6.82 -8.46
N ILE A 201 -18.49 7.39 -9.48
CA ILE A 201 -19.12 7.68 -10.76
C ILE A 201 -18.65 6.67 -11.81
N TRP A 202 -19.61 6.08 -12.53
CA TRP A 202 -19.39 5.36 -13.77
C TRP A 202 -19.58 6.30 -14.95
N PHE A 203 -18.51 6.47 -15.73
CA PHE A 203 -18.48 7.37 -16.88
C PHE A 203 -18.44 6.59 -18.19
N ASN A 204 -19.22 7.03 -19.18
CA ASN A 204 -19.16 6.52 -20.54
C ASN A 204 -18.47 7.56 -21.43
N ALA A 205 -17.27 7.23 -21.94
CA ALA A 205 -16.50 8.12 -22.79
C ALA A 205 -17.17 8.47 -24.12
N GLN A 206 -18.13 7.67 -24.58
CA GLN A 206 -18.86 7.91 -25.82
C GLN A 206 -20.13 8.75 -25.62
N ASN A 207 -20.61 8.91 -24.38
CA ASN A 207 -21.79 9.70 -24.07
C ASN A 207 -21.69 10.26 -22.63
N ASP A 208 -21.37 11.54 -22.54
CA ASP A 208 -21.19 12.29 -21.29
C ASP A 208 -22.49 12.89 -20.73
N ALA A 209 -23.61 12.80 -21.46
CA ALA A 209 -24.87 13.43 -21.07
C ALA A 209 -25.44 12.91 -19.74
N GLN A 210 -25.09 11.67 -19.36
CA GLN A 210 -25.49 11.09 -18.08
C GLN A 210 -24.42 10.16 -17.54
N HIS A 211 -24.06 10.34 -16.28
CA HIS A 211 -23.23 9.39 -15.54
C HIS A 211 -24.11 8.54 -14.62
N LYS A 212 -23.65 7.33 -14.30
CA LYS A 212 -24.31 6.43 -13.37
C LYS A 212 -23.48 6.29 -12.10
N ASN A 213 -24.08 5.80 -11.02
CA ASN A 213 -23.29 5.40 -9.85
C ASN A 213 -22.56 4.08 -10.16
N LEU A 214 -21.38 3.86 -9.56
CA LEU A 214 -20.66 2.59 -9.67
C LEU A 214 -21.51 1.39 -9.22
N ALA A 215 -22.32 1.53 -8.16
CA ALA A 215 -23.20 0.45 -7.70
C ALA A 215 -24.18 0.00 -8.78
N ASP A 216 -24.81 0.97 -9.46
CA ASP A 216 -25.76 0.66 -10.54
C ASP A 216 -25.04 0.10 -11.77
N ALA A 217 -23.80 0.51 -12.03
CA ALA A 217 -23.00 -0.02 -13.12
C ALA A 217 -22.62 -1.49 -12.92
N PHE A 218 -22.29 -1.89 -11.68
CA PHE A 218 -22.05 -3.29 -11.33
C PHE A 218 -23.34 -4.12 -11.41
N GLU A 219 -24.47 -3.58 -10.94
CA GLU A 219 -25.78 -4.26 -11.03
C GLU A 219 -26.24 -4.47 -12.48
N LEU A 220 -26.00 -3.48 -13.36
CA LEU A 220 -26.28 -3.58 -14.79
C LEU A 220 -25.21 -4.33 -15.58
N TRP A 221 -24.24 -4.93 -14.90
CA TRP A 221 -23.14 -5.69 -15.48
C TRP A 221 -22.33 -4.91 -16.56
N LEU A 222 -22.14 -3.60 -16.39
CA LEU A 222 -21.49 -2.73 -17.38
C LEU A 222 -19.97 -2.85 -17.43
N PHE A 223 -19.39 -3.92 -16.88
CA PHE A 223 -17.95 -4.16 -16.90
C PHE A 223 -17.55 -5.20 -17.94
N ASN A 224 -16.26 -5.27 -18.21
CA ASN A 224 -15.66 -6.30 -19.06
C ASN A 224 -14.56 -6.97 -18.23
N SER A 225 -14.64 -8.29 -18.12
CA SER A 225 -13.73 -9.16 -17.37
C SER A 225 -13.63 -10.52 -18.06
N TYR A 226 -12.59 -11.27 -17.73
CA TYR A 226 -12.46 -12.69 -18.09
C TYR A 226 -12.63 -13.56 -16.84
N ILE A 227 -13.02 -14.81 -17.04
CA ILE A 227 -13.20 -15.78 -15.95
C ILE A 227 -11.84 -16.28 -15.52
N VAL A 228 -11.49 -16.12 -14.24
CA VAL A 228 -10.22 -16.62 -13.68
C VAL A 228 -10.41 -18.02 -13.09
N LYS A 229 -11.56 -18.27 -12.48
CA LYS A 229 -11.86 -19.50 -11.75
C LYS A 229 -13.34 -19.84 -11.87
N VAL A 230 -13.62 -21.14 -11.92
CA VAL A 230 -14.97 -21.72 -11.82
C VAL A 230 -15.01 -22.63 -10.60
N SER A 231 -16.19 -22.89 -10.06
CA SER A 231 -16.37 -23.87 -8.98
C SER A 231 -15.84 -25.24 -9.42
N ASN A 232 -14.75 -25.66 -8.81
CA ASN A 232 -14.11 -26.96 -9.04
C ASN A 232 -13.78 -27.64 -7.69
N PRO A 233 -13.67 -28.97 -7.65
CA PRO A 233 -13.35 -29.70 -6.42
C PRO A 233 -11.96 -29.36 -5.85
N ALA A 234 -11.01 -29.04 -6.72
CA ALA A 234 -9.63 -28.73 -6.33
C ALA A 234 -9.46 -27.29 -5.82
N GLY A 235 -10.36 -26.37 -6.17
CA GLY A 235 -10.27 -24.96 -5.81
C GLY A 235 -9.26 -24.16 -6.64
N ASP A 236 -8.68 -24.73 -7.69
CA ASP A 236 -7.65 -24.11 -8.51
C ASP A 236 -8.23 -23.09 -9.51
N ASP A 237 -7.40 -22.15 -9.95
CA ASP A 237 -7.74 -21.27 -11.07
C ASP A 237 -7.57 -21.98 -12.42
N LEU A 238 -8.13 -21.39 -13.48
CA LEU A 238 -8.07 -21.97 -14.82
C LEU A 238 -6.63 -22.04 -15.35
N ALA A 239 -5.77 -21.09 -14.99
CA ALA A 239 -4.36 -21.12 -15.40
C ALA A 239 -3.61 -22.33 -14.81
N THR A 240 -3.81 -22.63 -13.52
CA THR A 240 -3.21 -23.80 -12.87
C THR A 240 -3.83 -25.10 -13.39
N GLN A 241 -5.15 -25.12 -13.59
CA GLN A 241 -5.85 -26.31 -14.07
C GLN A 241 -5.44 -26.71 -15.50
N TYR A 242 -5.21 -25.74 -16.38
CA TYR A 242 -4.87 -25.98 -17.78
C TYR A 242 -3.36 -25.88 -18.10
N GLY A 243 -2.52 -25.66 -17.08
CA GLY A 243 -1.07 -25.80 -17.17
C GLY A 243 -0.30 -24.59 -17.70
N GLY A 244 -0.90 -23.40 -17.71
CA GLY A 244 -0.25 -22.18 -18.16
C GLY A 244 -1.20 -20.98 -18.32
N GLU A 245 -0.64 -19.77 -18.34
CA GLU A 245 -1.42 -18.52 -18.48
C GLU A 245 -2.13 -18.43 -19.83
N ARG A 246 -1.44 -18.83 -20.91
CA ARG A 246 -2.01 -18.78 -22.27
C ARG A 246 -3.17 -19.76 -22.42
N GLU A 247 -2.99 -20.96 -21.91
CA GLU A 247 -4.00 -22.02 -21.89
C GLU A 247 -5.15 -21.62 -20.97
N GLY A 248 -4.87 -21.01 -19.82
CA GLY A 248 -5.87 -20.47 -18.90
C GLY A 248 -6.75 -19.39 -19.53
N LEU A 249 -6.17 -18.48 -20.31
CA LEU A 249 -6.94 -17.45 -21.03
C LEU A 249 -7.83 -18.05 -22.13
N LEU A 250 -7.35 -19.08 -22.83
CA LEU A 250 -8.15 -19.79 -23.82
C LEU A 250 -9.29 -20.54 -23.12
N ALA A 251 -9.00 -21.24 -22.02
CA ALA A 251 -9.99 -21.92 -21.20
C ALA A 251 -11.03 -20.94 -20.63
N ALA A 252 -10.64 -19.73 -20.25
CA ALA A 252 -11.55 -18.68 -19.80
C ALA A 252 -12.54 -18.26 -20.90
N GLN A 253 -12.08 -18.12 -22.15
CA GLN A 253 -12.94 -17.82 -23.30
C GLN A 253 -13.89 -18.99 -23.62
N GLN A 254 -13.38 -20.22 -23.57
CA GLN A 254 -14.20 -21.43 -23.74
C GLN A 254 -15.27 -21.52 -22.68
N THR A 255 -14.90 -21.40 -21.40
CA THR A 255 -15.84 -21.39 -20.27
C THR A 255 -16.91 -20.31 -20.44
N ALA A 256 -16.53 -19.10 -20.86
CA ALA A 256 -17.50 -18.03 -21.12
C ALA A 256 -18.48 -18.40 -22.25
N SER A 257 -18.00 -19.09 -23.28
CA SER A 257 -18.83 -19.56 -24.40
C SER A 257 -19.77 -20.68 -23.94
N ASP A 258 -19.25 -21.65 -23.17
CA ASP A 258 -20.01 -22.75 -22.59
C ASP A 258 -21.13 -22.25 -21.66
N LEU A 259 -20.88 -21.17 -20.89
CA LEU A 259 -21.90 -20.55 -20.04
C LEU A 259 -23.02 -19.90 -20.86
N VAL A 260 -22.69 -19.24 -21.97
CA VAL A 260 -23.69 -18.66 -22.88
C VAL A 260 -24.49 -19.76 -23.58
N GLU A 261 -23.84 -20.85 -23.99
CA GLU A 261 -24.53 -22.02 -24.54
C GLU A 261 -25.43 -22.69 -23.50
N TYR A 262 -24.97 -22.81 -22.26
CA TYR A 262 -25.79 -23.31 -21.15
C TYR A 262 -27.01 -22.42 -20.93
N GLU A 263 -26.83 -21.09 -20.90
CA GLU A 263 -27.95 -20.16 -20.81
C GLU A 263 -28.93 -20.37 -21.96
N TYR A 264 -28.46 -20.41 -23.21
CA TYR A 264 -29.28 -20.64 -24.39
C TYR A 264 -30.07 -21.96 -24.32
N ASN A 265 -29.42 -23.04 -23.89
CA ASN A 265 -30.06 -24.35 -23.76
C ASN A 265 -31.19 -24.34 -22.72
N LEU A 266 -31.11 -23.50 -21.68
CA LEU A 266 -32.19 -23.35 -20.68
C LEU A 266 -33.47 -22.73 -21.28
N TRP A 267 -33.39 -22.06 -22.44
CA TRP A 267 -34.58 -21.56 -23.15
C TRP A 267 -35.27 -22.61 -24.03
N SER A 268 -34.63 -23.75 -24.27
CA SER A 268 -35.17 -24.84 -25.10
C SER A 268 -36.05 -25.84 -24.34
N PHE A 269 -36.18 -25.70 -23.01
CA PHE A 269 -36.92 -26.59 -22.11
C PHE A 269 -38.25 -26.02 -21.63
#